data_AF-A0A2G7G807-F1
#
_entry.id   AF-A0A2G7G807-F1
#
_cell.length_a   1.000
_cell.length_b   1.000
_cell.length_c   1.000
_cell.angle_alpha   90.00
_cell.angle_beta   90.00
_cell.angle_gamma   90.00
#
_symmetry.space_group_name_H-M   'P 1'
#
loop_
_entity.id
_entity.type
_entity.pdbx_description
1 polymer ?
#
loop_
_entity_poly.entity_id
_entity_poly.type
_entity_poly.pdbx_seq_one_letter_code
_entity_poly.pdbx_strand_id
1 'polypeptide(L)'
;MYTPRTSICLRFVAAISSLAALIAFGWSQSMFESDTVMVADLGHELVSPVTGATEYTFVWSLIIASVELSLPVPIHPAIYLTFDLCAWAALVSTLIIYLTLHEPYYTGDGYGCGINGRPDCDGKLVANVEHFGTAMAFIAL
;
A
#
# COMPACT_ATOMS: atom_id res chain seq x y z
N MET A 1 -26.43 -7.63 -15.09
CA MET A 1 -26.81 -6.41 -14.36
C MET A 1 -25.93 -6.30 -13.14
N TYR A 2 -24.87 -5.49 -13.19
CA TYR A 2 -24.11 -5.11 -12.00
C TYR A 2 -24.94 -4.05 -11.26
N THR A 3 -25.35 -4.32 -10.02
CA THR A 3 -26.00 -3.31 -9.21
C THR A 3 -24.98 -2.24 -8.83
N PRO A 4 -25.24 -0.93 -9.04
CA PRO A 4 -24.29 0.15 -8.74
C PRO A 4 -23.79 0.13 -7.28
N ARG A 5 -24.61 -0.41 -6.36
CA ARG A 5 -24.21 -0.67 -4.96
C ARG A 5 -22.97 -1.54 -4.81
N THR A 6 -22.79 -2.57 -5.63
CA THR A 6 -21.65 -3.50 -5.51
C THR A 6 -20.35 -2.82 -5.94
N SER A 7 -20.39 -2.02 -7.01
CA SER A 7 -19.24 -1.21 -7.47
C SER A 7 -18.79 -0.26 -6.36
N ILE A 8 -19.73 0.53 -5.81
CA ILE A 8 -19.45 1.50 -4.75
C ILE A 8 -18.86 0.83 -3.50
N CYS A 9 -19.42 -0.30 -3.06
CA CYS A 9 -18.90 -1.03 -1.90
C CYS A 9 -17.45 -1.49 -2.12
N LEU A 10 -17.12 -2.03 -3.29
CA LEU A 10 -15.75 -2.45 -3.63
C LEU A 10 -14.80 -1.25 -3.65
N ARG A 11 -15.23 -0.09 -4.17
CA ARG A 11 -14.44 1.15 -4.16
C ARG A 11 -14.15 1.64 -2.75
N PHE A 12 -15.11 1.56 -1.84
CA PHE A 12 -14.87 1.92 -0.44
C PHE A 12 -13.92 0.95 0.26
N VAL A 13 -14.05 -0.36 0.02
CA VAL A 13 -13.11 -1.34 0.54
C VAL A 13 -11.70 -1.06 0.02
N ALA A 14 -11.55 -0.83 -1.28
CA ALA A 14 -10.27 -0.48 -1.90
C ALA A 14 -9.68 0.82 -1.34
N ALA A 15 -10.50 1.84 -1.12
CA ALA A 15 -10.06 3.11 -0.53
C ALA A 15 -9.60 2.95 0.93
N ILE A 16 -10.39 2.27 1.78
CA ILE A 16 -10.05 2.08 3.20
C ILE A 16 -8.80 1.22 3.36
N SER A 17 -8.68 0.15 2.57
CA SER A 17 -7.52 -0.74 2.61
C SER A 17 -6.26 -0.07 2.07
N SER A 18 -6.36 0.67 0.96
CA SER A 18 -5.24 1.49 0.46
C SER A 18 -4.80 2.53 1.48
N LEU A 19 -5.74 3.21 2.15
CA LEU A 19 -5.42 4.19 3.19
C LEU A 19 -4.68 3.56 4.37
N ALA A 20 -5.13 2.39 4.83
CA ALA A 20 -4.45 1.65 5.90
C ALA A 20 -3.01 1.26 5.50
N ALA A 21 -2.81 0.82 4.26
CA ALA A 21 -1.50 0.53 3.71
C ALA A 21 -0.61 1.78 3.63
N LEU A 22 -1.13 2.91 3.13
CA LEU A 22 -0.40 4.18 3.08
C LEU A 22 0.04 4.67 4.46
N ILE A 23 -0.82 4.53 5.48
CA ILE A 23 -0.46 4.89 6.86
C ILE A 23 0.65 3.98 7.39
N ALA A 24 0.56 2.67 7.14
CA ALA A 24 1.57 1.71 7.58
C ALA A 24 2.94 1.98 6.94
N PHE A 25 2.97 2.16 5.62
CA PHE A 25 4.20 2.47 4.88
C PHE A 25 4.73 3.87 5.19
N GLY A 26 3.86 4.88 5.34
CA GLY A 26 4.29 6.22 5.72
C GLY A 26 4.91 6.26 7.12
N TRP A 27 4.36 5.50 8.06
CA TRP A 27 4.96 5.35 9.38
C TRP A 27 6.30 4.59 9.33
N SER A 28 6.40 3.51 8.55
CA SER A 28 7.68 2.78 8.43
C SER A 28 8.77 3.63 7.78
N GLN A 29 8.42 4.43 6.75
CA GLN A 29 9.31 5.42 6.15
C GLN A 29 9.87 6.39 7.19
N SER A 30 9.03 6.93 8.07
CA SER A 30 9.50 7.85 9.13
C SER A 30 10.54 7.22 10.06
N MET A 31 10.49 5.89 10.27
CA MET A 31 11.46 5.17 11.11
C MET A 31 12.82 4.99 10.44
N PHE A 32 12.84 4.87 9.10
CA PHE A 32 14.08 4.87 8.31
C PHE A 32 14.66 6.29 8.24
N GLU A 33 13.84 7.31 7.99
CA GLU A 33 14.28 8.71 7.90
C GLU A 33 14.84 9.23 9.23
N SER A 34 14.29 8.79 10.36
CA SER A 34 14.77 9.17 11.69
C SER A 34 16.02 8.39 12.15
N ASP A 35 16.56 7.48 11.33
CA ASP A 35 17.66 6.57 11.67
C ASP A 35 17.37 5.74 12.94
N THR A 36 16.09 5.41 13.16
CA THR A 36 15.67 4.50 14.24
C THR A 36 15.98 3.06 13.84
N VAL A 37 15.78 2.72 12.56
CA VAL A 37 16.14 1.45 11.94
C VAL A 37 17.11 1.68 10.78
N MET A 38 18.00 0.72 10.55
CA MET A 38 19.05 0.84 9.54
C MET A 38 18.50 0.86 8.11
N VAL A 39 18.96 1.83 7.32
CA VAL A 39 18.56 2.05 5.91
C VAL A 39 19.35 1.16 4.94
N ALA A 40 20.47 0.57 5.38
CA ALA A 40 21.38 -0.24 4.56
C ALA A 40 20.73 -1.51 3.94
N ASP A 41 19.50 -1.82 4.37
CA ASP A 41 18.73 -3.01 4.07
C ASP A 41 17.75 -2.83 2.89
N LEU A 42 17.89 -1.75 2.10
CA LEU A 42 17.04 -1.38 0.93
C LEU A 42 15.57 -1.05 1.27
N GLY A 43 15.15 -1.10 2.54
CA GLY A 43 13.75 -0.89 2.91
C GLY A 43 13.20 0.49 2.53
N HIS A 44 14.00 1.55 2.68
CA HIS A 44 13.56 2.89 2.30
C HIS A 44 13.25 3.01 0.80
N GLU A 45 14.10 2.45 -0.07
CA GLU A 45 13.98 2.56 -1.52
C GLU A 45 12.84 1.67 -2.08
N LEU A 46 12.53 0.56 -1.43
CA LEU A 46 11.53 -0.41 -1.90
C LEU A 46 10.10 -0.11 -1.42
N VAL A 47 9.93 0.58 -0.30
CA VAL A 47 8.61 1.02 0.17
C VAL A 47 8.03 2.13 -0.71
N SER A 48 8.87 2.99 -1.32
CA SER A 48 8.41 4.11 -2.15
C SER A 48 7.57 3.67 -3.37
N PRO A 49 8.00 2.69 -4.20
CA PRO A 49 7.18 2.18 -5.30
C PRO A 49 5.84 1.58 -4.85
N VAL A 50 5.82 0.81 -3.76
CA VAL A 50 4.59 0.21 -3.22
C VAL A 50 3.64 1.30 -2.73
N THR A 51 4.18 2.33 -2.08
CA THR A 51 3.41 3.49 -1.60
C THR A 51 2.79 4.24 -2.77
N GLY A 52 3.55 4.52 -3.83
CA GLY A 52 3.03 5.20 -5.02
C GLY A 52 1.95 4.41 -5.76
N ALA A 53 2.13 3.09 -5.90
CA ALA A 53 1.10 2.22 -6.48
C ALA A 53 -0.17 2.17 -5.60
N THR A 54 -0.01 2.14 -4.28
CA THR A 54 -1.14 2.16 -3.32
C THR A 54 -1.87 3.50 -3.35
N GLU A 55 -1.14 4.61 -3.47
CA GLU A 55 -1.71 5.96 -3.58
C GLU A 55 -2.55 6.10 -4.85
N TYR A 56 -2.04 5.61 -5.98
CA TYR A 56 -2.80 5.60 -7.23
C TYR A 56 -4.13 4.85 -7.08
N THR A 57 -4.12 3.66 -6.47
CA THR A 57 -5.33 2.86 -6.22
C THR A 57 -6.31 3.56 -5.29
N PHE A 58 -5.81 4.23 -4.25
CA PHE A 58 -6.59 5.05 -3.33
C PHE A 58 -7.30 6.20 -4.06
N VAL A 59 -6.54 7.03 -4.78
CA VAL A 59 -7.05 8.19 -5.51
C VAL A 59 -8.05 7.76 -6.57
N TRP A 60 -7.74 6.73 -7.34
CA TRP A 60 -8.64 6.21 -8.36
C TRP A 60 -9.97 5.72 -7.79
N SER A 61 -9.93 5.00 -6.66
CA SER A 61 -11.13 4.51 -5.98
C SER A 61 -12.02 5.66 -5.48
N LEU A 62 -11.42 6.73 -4.95
CA LEU A 62 -12.14 7.93 -4.52
C LEU A 62 -12.76 8.70 -5.69
N ILE A 63 -12.03 8.86 -6.80
CA ILE A 63 -12.54 9.54 -7.99
C ILE A 63 -13.79 8.82 -8.50
N ILE A 64 -13.70 7.50 -8.68
CA ILE A 64 -14.83 6.70 -9.17
C ILE A 64 -16.01 6.73 -8.22
N ALA A 65 -15.78 6.53 -6.91
CA ALA A 65 -16.85 6.61 -5.93
C ALA A 65 -17.55 7.98 -5.97
N SER A 66 -16.79 9.06 -6.08
CA SER A 66 -17.33 10.43 -6.18
C SER A 66 -18.14 10.63 -7.46
N VAL A 67 -17.64 10.13 -8.60
CA VAL A 67 -18.35 10.23 -9.88
C VAL A 67 -19.64 9.43 -9.87
N GLU A 68 -19.62 8.17 -9.42
CA GLU A 68 -20.82 7.32 -9.36
C GLU A 68 -21.88 7.87 -8.39
N LEU A 69 -21.47 8.58 -7.34
CA LEU A 69 -22.39 9.24 -6.41
C LEU A 69 -22.94 10.58 -6.95
N SER A 70 -22.17 11.29 -7.77
CA SER A 70 -22.51 12.65 -8.22
C SER A 70 -23.20 12.70 -9.58
N LEU A 71 -22.90 11.76 -10.47
CA LEU A 71 -23.38 11.75 -11.85
C LEU A 71 -24.41 10.63 -12.06
N PRO A 72 -25.61 10.95 -12.57
CA PRO A 72 -26.61 9.94 -12.95
C PRO A 72 -26.29 9.26 -14.29
N VAL A 73 -25.18 9.62 -14.95
CA VAL A 73 -24.79 9.13 -16.27
C VAL A 73 -23.74 8.03 -16.13
N PRO A 74 -23.92 6.86 -16.77
CA PRO A 74 -22.94 5.79 -16.71
C PRO A 74 -21.66 6.18 -17.45
N ILE A 75 -20.50 6.01 -16.80
CA ILE A 75 -19.19 6.13 -17.45
C ILE A 75 -18.99 4.93 -18.39
N HIS A 76 -18.28 5.13 -19.49
CA HIS A 76 -17.95 4.06 -20.42
C HIS A 76 -17.16 2.93 -19.71
N PRO A 77 -17.58 1.66 -19.81
CA PRO A 77 -16.99 0.55 -19.05
C PRO A 77 -15.48 0.35 -19.30
N ALA A 78 -15.01 0.68 -20.50
CA ALA A 78 -13.58 0.58 -20.85
C ALA A 78 -12.68 1.50 -20.00
N ILE A 79 -13.21 2.61 -19.46
CA ILE A 79 -12.44 3.50 -18.60
C ILE A 79 -12.12 2.76 -17.29
N TYR A 80 -13.13 2.21 -16.61
CA TYR A 80 -12.91 1.41 -15.39
C TYR A 80 -11.91 0.30 -15.61
N LEU A 81 -12.10 -0.49 -16.67
CA LEU A 81 -11.23 -1.62 -16.97
C LEU A 81 -9.77 -1.19 -17.15
N THR A 82 -9.52 -0.10 -17.85
CA THR A 82 -8.15 0.35 -18.15
C THR A 82 -7.43 0.80 -16.87
N PHE A 83 -8.06 1.70 -16.10
CA PHE A 83 -7.44 2.25 -14.90
C PHE A 83 -7.34 1.22 -13.77
N ASP A 84 -8.34 0.32 -13.64
CA ASP A 84 -8.29 -0.79 -12.68
C ASP A 84 -7.19 -1.80 -13.05
N LEU A 85 -7.00 -2.11 -14.34
CA LEU A 85 -5.89 -2.96 -14.79
C LEU A 85 -4.53 -2.30 -14.54
N CYS A 86 -4.41 -0.98 -14.73
CA CYS A 86 -3.19 -0.25 -14.40
C CYS A 86 -2.91 -0.27 -12.88
N ALA A 87 -3.93 -0.03 -12.06
CA ALA A 87 -3.83 -0.10 -10.59
C ALA A 87 -3.36 -1.49 -10.16
N TRP A 88 -4.03 -2.52 -10.69
CA TRP A 88 -3.73 -3.91 -10.41
C TRP A 88 -2.31 -4.29 -10.83
N ALA A 89 -1.90 -3.97 -12.06
CA ALA A 89 -0.57 -4.31 -12.55
C ALA A 89 0.54 -3.59 -11.75
N ALA A 90 0.35 -2.31 -11.42
CA ALA A 90 1.30 -1.55 -10.62
C ALA A 90 1.42 -2.09 -9.19
N LEU A 91 0.30 -2.34 -8.50
CA LEU A 91 0.31 -2.86 -7.14
C LEU A 91 0.86 -4.29 -7.08
N VAL A 92 0.42 -5.19 -7.96
CA VAL A 92 0.87 -6.59 -7.95
C VAL A 92 2.37 -6.67 -8.23
N SER A 93 2.87 -5.96 -9.23
CA SER A 93 4.30 -5.99 -9.57
C SER A 93 5.18 -5.43 -8.44
N THR A 94 4.81 -4.29 -7.86
CA THR A 94 5.55 -3.68 -6.75
C THR A 94 5.50 -4.54 -5.49
N LEU A 95 4.34 -5.11 -5.14
CA LEU A 95 4.20 -6.00 -3.98
C LEU A 95 5.00 -7.29 -4.12
N ILE A 96 5.03 -7.91 -5.31
CA ILE A 96 5.84 -9.11 -5.53
C ILE A 96 7.32 -8.79 -5.29
N ILE A 97 7.83 -7.74 -5.93
CA ILE A 97 9.23 -7.32 -5.78
C ILE A 97 9.53 -7.03 -4.30
N TYR A 98 8.65 -6.25 -3.65
CA TYR A 98 8.79 -5.90 -2.24
C TYR A 98 8.85 -7.15 -1.35
N LEU A 99 7.89 -8.07 -1.45
CA LEU A 99 7.87 -9.29 -0.65
C LEU A 99 9.08 -10.18 -0.90
N THR A 100 9.55 -10.31 -2.15
CA THR A 100 10.72 -11.14 -2.47
C THR A 100 12.00 -10.61 -1.85
N LEU A 101 12.13 -9.29 -1.71
CA LEU A 101 13.31 -8.65 -1.15
C LEU A 101 13.23 -8.51 0.37
N HIS A 102 12.01 -8.43 0.93
CA HIS A 102 11.77 -8.23 2.36
C HIS A 102 11.51 -9.51 3.17
N GLU A 103 11.38 -10.66 2.51
CA GLU A 103 11.25 -11.98 3.15
C GLU A 103 12.21 -12.22 4.33
N PRO A 104 13.53 -11.91 4.26
CA PRO A 104 14.44 -12.17 5.38
C PRO A 104 14.12 -11.35 6.64
N TYR A 105 13.55 -10.14 6.50
CA TYR A 105 13.18 -9.30 7.66
C TYR A 105 11.89 -9.81 8.33
N TYR A 106 11.01 -10.48 7.57
CA TYR A 106 9.80 -11.09 8.11
C TYR A 106 10.05 -12.41 8.82
N THR A 107 10.98 -13.23 8.33
CA THR A 107 11.28 -14.54 8.90
C THR A 107 12.40 -14.51 9.95
N GLY A 108 13.30 -13.52 9.89
CA GLY A 108 14.39 -13.32 10.85
C GLY A 108 14.04 -12.35 11.99
N ASP A 109 15.06 -11.67 12.51
CA ASP A 109 14.97 -10.79 13.69
C ASP A 109 14.41 -9.37 13.38
N GLY A 110 14.08 -9.08 12.12
CA GLY A 110 13.63 -7.75 11.67
C GLY A 110 14.79 -6.85 11.23
N TYR A 111 14.54 -5.54 11.16
CA TYR A 111 15.57 -4.58 10.79
C TYR A 111 16.62 -4.38 11.88
N GLY A 112 17.85 -4.09 11.48
CA GLY A 112 18.89 -3.64 12.41
C GLY A 112 18.56 -2.27 13.02
N CYS A 113 19.00 -2.02 14.25
CA CYS A 113 18.79 -0.74 14.93
C CYS A 113 19.81 0.32 14.52
N GLY A 114 19.32 1.49 14.12
CA GLY A 114 20.11 2.66 13.77
C GLY A 114 20.67 3.38 15.00
N ILE A 115 21.34 4.52 14.77
CA ILE A 115 22.05 5.25 15.83
C ILE A 115 21.04 5.88 16.81
N ASN A 116 19.92 6.39 16.29
CA ASN A 116 18.89 7.06 17.09
C ASN A 116 17.92 6.07 17.77
N GLY A 117 17.92 4.81 17.36
CA GLY A 117 17.02 3.79 17.91
C GLY A 117 17.50 3.13 19.20
N ARG A 118 18.76 3.29 19.63
CA ARG A 118 19.29 2.57 20.80
C ARG A 118 18.89 3.24 22.13
N PRO A 119 18.57 2.47 23.19
CA PRO A 119 18.66 1.00 23.30
C PRO A 119 17.37 0.22 22.99
N ASP A 120 16.24 0.89 22.80
CA ASP A 120 14.90 0.27 22.79
C ASP A 120 14.29 0.08 21.38
N CYS A 121 15.13 0.06 20.34
CA CYS A 121 14.64 -0.11 18.98
C CYS A 121 14.04 -1.50 18.75
N ASP A 122 12.86 -1.50 18.14
CA ASP A 122 12.14 -2.71 17.73
C ASP A 122 12.03 -2.74 16.20
N GLY A 123 13.10 -3.20 15.54
CA GLY A 123 13.12 -3.38 14.10
C GLY A 123 12.15 -4.46 13.60
N LYS A 124 11.70 -5.36 14.48
CA LYS A 124 10.71 -6.38 14.15
C LYS A 124 9.30 -5.78 14.08
N LEU A 125 8.99 -4.83 14.95
CA LEU A 125 7.74 -4.07 14.87
C LEU A 125 7.61 -3.37 13.52
N VAL A 126 8.66 -2.72 13.03
CA VAL A 126 8.64 -2.04 11.73
C VAL A 126 8.35 -3.02 10.59
N ALA A 127 9.03 -4.17 10.56
CA ALA A 127 8.77 -5.22 9.58
C ALA A 127 7.32 -5.75 9.67
N ASN A 128 6.77 -5.94 10.87
CA ASN A 128 5.39 -6.41 11.03
C ASN A 128 4.35 -5.39 10.56
N VAL A 129 4.59 -4.09 10.80
CA VAL A 129 3.71 -3.01 10.31
C VAL A 129 3.74 -2.95 8.79
N GLU A 130 4.90 -3.11 8.18
CA GLU A 130 5.02 -3.21 6.72
C GLU A 130 4.31 -4.44 6.16
N HIS A 131 4.43 -5.58 6.84
CA HIS A 131 3.73 -6.79 6.43
C HIS A 131 2.21 -6.61 6.49
N PHE A 132 1.69 -5.95 7.54
CA PHE A 132 0.29 -5.53 7.59
C PHE A 132 -0.06 -4.59 6.42
N GLY A 133 0.79 -3.61 6.12
CA GLY A 133 0.63 -2.71 4.97
C GLY A 133 0.52 -3.47 3.64
N THR A 134 1.37 -4.47 3.42
CA THR A 134 1.30 -5.32 2.21
C THR A 134 -0.01 -6.10 2.13
N ALA A 135 -0.48 -6.66 3.25
CA ALA A 135 -1.75 -7.38 3.29
C ALA A 135 -2.93 -6.45 2.96
N MET A 136 -2.93 -5.23 3.50
CA MET A 136 -3.94 -4.23 3.19
C MET A 136 -3.87 -3.78 1.72
N ALA A 137 -2.67 -3.63 1.15
CA ALA A 137 -2.49 -3.32 -0.26
C ALA A 137 -3.02 -4.44 -1.18
N PHE A 138 -2.92 -5.72 -0.78
CA PHE A 138 -3.56 -6.82 -1.51
C PHE A 138 -5.10 -6.79 -1.44
N ILE A 139 -5.67 -6.39 -0.30
CA ILE A 139 -7.12 -6.23 -0.14
C ILE A 139 -7.65 -5.06 -0.99
N ALA A 140 -6.78 -4.10 -1.34
CA ALA A 140 -7.14 -2.96 -2.16
C ALA A 140 -7.30 -3.27 -3.67
N LEU A 141 -6.88 -4.45 -4.12
CA LEU A 141 -7.05 -4.96 -5.48
C LEU A 141 -8.48 -5.43 -5.75
#